data_AF-A0A250K2I4-F1
#
_entry.id   AF-A0A250K2I4-F1
#
_cell.length_a   1.000
_cell.length_b   1.000
_cell.length_c   1.000
_cell.angle_alpha   90.00
_cell.angle_beta   90.00
_cell.angle_gamma   90.00
#
_symmetry.space_group_name_H-M   'P 1'
#
loop_
_entity.id
_entity.type
_entity.pdbx_description
1 polymer ?
#
loop_
_entity_poly.entity_id
_entity_poly.type
_entity_poly.pdbx_seq_one_letter_code
_entity_poly.pdbx_strand_id
1 'polypeptide(L)'
;MDLVLFVGLQGSGKSSLYRQRFEATHVHVSKDLWPHAVRKEARQRRYVAEALAAGRSVVVDNTNPSQEVRAPLIALGREYQARILGYYFASNLEDCLARNALRQGRARVPEVALRATVKQLQRPRLEEGFDSLYYVTIDAEGGLRVEPWKEEPDGPA
;
A
#
# COMPACT_ATOMS: atom_id res chain seq x y z
N MET A 1 9.63 14.74 -6.41
CA MET A 1 9.24 13.34 -6.70
C MET A 1 8.58 12.78 -5.47
N ASP A 2 7.69 11.80 -5.64
CA ASP A 2 6.95 11.19 -4.54
C ASP A 2 7.20 9.68 -4.49
N LEU A 3 7.37 9.15 -3.29
CA LEU A 3 7.30 7.72 -2.99
C LEU A 3 6.01 7.47 -2.21
N VAL A 4 5.03 6.87 -2.88
CA VAL A 4 3.73 6.55 -2.30
C VAL A 4 3.72 5.09 -1.84
N LEU A 5 3.44 4.87 -0.55
CA LEU A 5 3.27 3.54 0.03
C LEU A 5 1.80 3.30 0.33
N PHE A 6 1.23 2.27 -0.30
CA PHE A 6 -0.09 1.78 0.09
C PHE A 6 0.04 0.83 1.28
N VAL A 7 -0.85 0.98 2.26
CA VAL A 7 -0.87 0.17 3.49
C VAL A 7 -2.28 -0.37 3.69
N GLY A 8 -2.46 -1.69 3.66
CA GLY A 8 -3.78 -2.30 3.87
C GLY A 8 -3.95 -3.66 3.22
N LEU A 9 -5.04 -4.34 3.55
CA LEU A 9 -5.27 -5.75 3.18
C LEU A 9 -5.53 -5.98 1.70
N GLN A 10 -5.23 -7.16 1.17
CA GLN A 10 -5.72 -7.54 -0.15
C GLN A 10 -7.25 -7.43 -0.19
N GLY A 11 -7.78 -6.95 -1.31
CA GLY A 11 -9.20 -6.60 -1.40
C GLY A 11 -9.46 -5.12 -1.14
N SER A 12 -8.67 -4.41 -0.32
CA SER A 12 -8.95 -3.06 0.23
C SER A 12 -9.08 -1.88 -0.76
N GLY A 13 -9.05 -2.10 -2.07
CA GLY A 13 -9.20 -1.02 -3.07
C GLY A 13 -7.91 -0.33 -3.53
N LYS A 14 -6.74 -0.74 -3.02
CA LYS A 14 -5.42 -0.21 -3.42
C LYS A 14 -5.22 -0.06 -4.94
N SER A 15 -5.33 -1.16 -5.67
CA SER A 15 -5.11 -1.14 -7.13
C SER A 15 -6.18 -0.36 -7.89
N SER A 16 -7.36 -0.13 -7.28
CA SER A 16 -8.36 0.80 -7.83
C SER A 16 -7.93 2.25 -7.61
N LEU A 17 -7.39 2.59 -6.43
CA LEU A 17 -6.87 3.93 -6.16
C LEU A 17 -5.65 4.25 -7.04
N TYR A 18 -4.77 3.27 -7.29
CA TYR A 18 -3.66 3.42 -8.23
C TYR A 18 -4.16 3.87 -9.61
N ARG A 19 -5.11 3.12 -10.19
CA ARG A 19 -5.71 3.42 -11.50
C ARG A 19 -6.36 4.80 -11.54
N GLN A 20 -7.10 5.16 -10.50
CA GLN A 20 -7.84 6.42 -10.45
C GLN A 20 -6.95 7.66 -10.28
N ARG A 21 -5.83 7.58 -9.55
CA ARG A 21 -5.05 8.76 -9.15
C ARG A 21 -3.60 8.80 -9.61
N PHE A 22 -3.01 7.66 -9.88
CA PHE A 22 -1.55 7.55 -10.00
C PHE A 22 -1.08 6.90 -11.30
N GLU A 23 -1.94 6.21 -12.05
CA GLU A 23 -1.58 5.53 -13.29
C GLU A 23 -0.92 6.45 -14.33
N ALA A 24 -1.40 7.68 -14.46
CA ALA A 24 -0.86 8.64 -15.42
C ALA A 24 0.46 9.30 -14.97
N THR A 25 0.83 9.19 -13.69
CA THR A 25 1.88 10.05 -13.09
C THR A 25 2.96 9.30 -12.32
N HIS A 26 2.70 8.07 -11.88
CA HIS A 26 3.60 7.29 -11.03
C HIS A 26 3.90 5.93 -11.64
N VAL A 27 5.15 5.51 -11.52
CA VAL A 27 5.55 4.14 -11.84
C VAL A 27 4.87 3.18 -10.86
N HIS A 28 4.16 2.17 -11.38
CA HIS A 28 3.58 1.10 -10.57
C HIS A 28 4.64 0.09 -10.17
N VAL A 29 4.84 -0.10 -8.86
CA VAL A 29 5.68 -1.18 -8.35
C VAL A 29 4.82 -2.10 -7.49
N SER A 30 4.59 -3.32 -7.97
CA SER A 30 3.88 -4.35 -7.21
C SER A 30 4.51 -5.73 -7.39
N LYS A 31 4.74 -6.42 -6.28
CA LYS A 31 5.21 -7.81 -6.26
C LYS A 31 4.26 -8.79 -6.96
N ASP A 32 2.98 -8.43 -7.14
CA ASP A 32 1.98 -9.26 -7.81
C ASP A 32 2.22 -9.31 -9.33
N LEU A 33 2.91 -8.32 -9.90
CA LEU A 33 3.36 -8.30 -11.29
C LEU A 33 4.55 -9.25 -11.54
N TRP A 34 5.15 -9.81 -10.49
CA TRP A 34 6.31 -10.69 -10.58
C TRP A 34 6.05 -12.05 -9.93
N PRO A 35 5.11 -12.86 -10.46
CA PRO A 35 4.69 -14.11 -9.83
C PRO A 35 5.85 -15.10 -9.65
N HIS A 36 6.80 -15.13 -10.59
CA HIS A 36 7.92 -16.09 -10.64
C HIS A 36 9.25 -15.51 -10.13
N ALA A 37 9.28 -14.27 -9.63
CA ALA A 37 10.53 -13.67 -9.18
C ALA A 37 11.00 -14.25 -7.84
N VAL A 38 12.29 -14.59 -7.79
CA VAL A 38 13.00 -14.91 -6.54
C VAL A 38 13.40 -13.59 -5.85
N ARG A 39 13.41 -13.57 -4.51
CA ARG A 39 13.77 -12.38 -3.68
C ARG A 39 12.94 -11.13 -4.03
N LYS A 40 11.60 -11.26 -4.06
CA LYS A 40 10.67 -10.19 -4.45
C LYS A 40 10.90 -8.86 -3.73
N GLU A 41 11.27 -8.87 -2.45
CA GLU A 41 11.58 -7.65 -1.70
C GLU A 41 12.81 -6.92 -2.25
N ALA A 42 13.88 -7.64 -2.59
CA ALA A 42 15.07 -7.05 -3.17
C ALA A 42 14.78 -6.47 -4.57
N ARG A 43 13.97 -7.20 -5.37
CA ARG A 43 13.51 -6.71 -6.67
C ARG A 43 12.66 -5.45 -6.53
N GLN A 44 11.73 -5.41 -5.59
CA GLN A 44 10.87 -4.25 -5.33
C GLN A 44 11.72 -3.01 -5.01
N ARG A 45 12.64 -3.13 -4.05
CA ARG A 45 13.56 -2.04 -3.67
C ARG A 45 14.39 -1.55 -4.84
N ARG A 46 14.90 -2.46 -5.67
CA ARG A 46 15.67 -2.11 -6.87
C ARG A 46 14.84 -1.27 -7.85
N TYR A 47 13.61 -1.70 -8.16
CA TYR A 47 12.74 -0.95 -9.08
C TYR A 47 12.34 0.42 -8.53
N VAL A 48 12.10 0.51 -7.20
CA VAL A 48 11.84 1.80 -6.54
C VAL A 48 13.06 2.72 -6.69
N ALA A 49 14.25 2.24 -6.35
CA ALA A 49 15.49 3.02 -6.44
C ALA A 49 15.77 3.47 -7.88
N GLU A 50 15.66 2.57 -8.87
CA GLU A 50 15.87 2.91 -10.29
C GLU A 50 14.86 3.97 -10.80
N ALA A 51 13.61 3.93 -10.34
CA ALA A 51 12.61 4.92 -10.72
C ALA A 51 12.88 6.29 -10.06
N LEU A 52 13.19 6.32 -8.76
CA LEU A 52 13.52 7.55 -8.04
C LEU A 52 14.81 8.19 -8.56
N ALA A 53 15.85 7.40 -8.83
CA ALA A 53 17.10 7.85 -9.44
C ALA A 53 16.87 8.52 -10.81
N ALA A 54 15.86 8.04 -11.55
CA ALA A 54 15.46 8.57 -12.85
C ALA A 54 14.52 9.79 -12.77
N GLY A 55 14.30 10.39 -11.61
CA GLY A 55 13.44 11.57 -11.50
C GLY A 55 11.93 11.25 -11.41
N ARG A 56 11.53 9.98 -11.28
CA ARG A 56 10.12 9.55 -11.41
C ARG A 56 9.48 9.23 -10.07
N SER A 57 8.24 9.66 -9.88
CA SER A 57 7.43 9.27 -8.72
C SER A 57 6.99 7.81 -8.82
N VAL A 58 6.81 7.16 -7.67
CA VAL A 58 6.56 5.71 -7.56
C VAL A 58 5.39 5.43 -6.61
N VAL A 59 4.56 4.47 -6.96
CA VAL A 59 3.60 3.86 -6.04
C VAL A 59 3.99 2.41 -5.77
N VAL A 60 4.15 2.06 -4.49
CA VAL A 60 4.33 0.68 -4.04
C VAL A 60 2.98 0.09 -3.65
N ASP A 61 2.34 -0.62 -4.58
CA ASP A 61 1.03 -1.26 -4.42
C ASP A 61 1.18 -2.70 -3.92
N ASN A 62 1.57 -2.82 -2.66
CA ASN A 62 1.53 -4.07 -1.89
C ASN A 62 0.84 -3.81 -0.53
N THR A 63 0.78 -4.80 0.34
CA THR A 63 0.05 -4.66 1.62
C THR A 63 0.79 -3.82 2.66
N ASN A 64 2.12 -3.88 2.67
CA ASN A 64 3.03 -3.17 3.57
C ASN A 64 2.55 -3.15 5.05
N PRO A 65 2.26 -4.33 5.63
CA PRO A 65 1.43 -4.43 6.83
C PRO A 65 2.10 -3.87 8.08
N SER A 66 3.42 -4.03 8.25
CA SER A 66 4.13 -3.63 9.47
C SER A 66 5.17 -2.53 9.22
N GLN A 67 5.59 -1.87 10.29
CA GLN A 67 6.65 -0.85 10.25
C GLN A 67 7.95 -1.41 9.68
N GLU A 68 8.32 -2.65 10.01
CA GLU A 68 9.55 -3.29 9.52
C GLU A 68 9.54 -3.51 8.01
N VAL A 69 8.35 -3.76 7.43
CA VAL A 69 8.19 -3.87 5.97
C VAL A 69 8.31 -2.52 5.30
N ARG A 70 7.82 -1.45 5.94
CA ARG A 70 7.85 -0.07 5.41
C ARG A 70 9.20 0.61 5.54
N ALA A 71 9.91 0.38 6.65
CA ALA A 71 11.19 1.01 6.98
C ALA A 71 12.21 1.04 5.83
N PRO A 72 12.51 -0.08 5.13
CA PRO A 72 13.49 -0.04 4.04
C PRO A 72 13.00 0.74 2.80
N LEU A 73 11.69 0.86 2.59
CA LEU A 73 11.13 1.68 1.51
C LEU A 73 11.19 3.17 1.88
N ILE A 74 10.87 3.51 3.13
CA ILE A 74 11.00 4.88 3.65
C ILE A 74 12.47 5.34 3.58
N ALA A 75 13.41 4.48 3.96
CA ALA A 75 14.84 4.77 3.85
C ALA A 75 15.25 5.10 2.40
N LEU A 76 14.76 4.34 1.42
CA LEU A 76 14.98 4.64 -0.01
C LEU A 76 14.37 5.99 -0.42
N GLY A 77 13.13 6.28 0.00
CA GLY A 77 12.52 7.58 -0.27
C GLY A 77 13.39 8.75 0.21
N ARG A 78 13.95 8.62 1.42
CA ARG A 78 14.87 9.62 2.01
C ARG A 78 16.18 9.73 1.26
N GLU A 79 16.79 8.61 0.89
CA GLU A 79 18.05 8.57 0.12
C GLU A 79 17.95 9.37 -1.18
N TYR A 80 16.81 9.29 -1.87
CA TYR A 80 16.54 10.00 -3.12
C TYR A 80 15.79 11.32 -2.92
N GLN A 81 15.67 11.82 -1.68
CA GLN A 81 15.00 13.08 -1.34
C GLN A 81 13.56 13.17 -1.91
N ALA A 82 12.88 12.03 -2.01
CA ALA A 82 11.48 11.98 -2.43
C ALA A 82 10.56 12.31 -1.25
N ARG A 83 9.40 12.93 -1.54
CA ARG A 83 8.34 13.08 -0.54
C ARG A 83 7.67 11.72 -0.31
N ILE A 84 7.55 11.28 0.93
CA ILE A 84 7.09 9.95 1.32
C ILE A 84 5.64 10.05 1.79
N LEU A 85 4.73 9.51 1.00
CA LEU A 85 3.29 9.59 1.25
C LEU A 85 2.73 8.21 1.60
N GLY A 86 1.99 8.09 2.69
CA GLY A 86 1.34 6.83 3.08
C GLY A 86 -0.17 6.89 2.87
N TYR A 87 -0.74 5.89 2.22
CA TYR A 87 -2.19 5.75 2.06
C TYR A 87 -2.63 4.50 2.80
N TYR A 88 -3.31 4.69 3.93
CA TYR A 88 -3.83 3.61 4.74
C TYR A 88 -5.26 3.27 4.33
N PHE A 89 -5.46 2.05 3.86
CA PHE A 89 -6.76 1.56 3.43
C PHE A 89 -7.42 0.84 4.59
N ALA A 90 -8.26 1.57 5.30
CA ALA A 90 -9.10 0.99 6.33
C ALA A 90 -10.22 0.20 5.65
N SER A 91 -10.19 -1.11 5.86
CA SER A 91 -11.28 -1.98 5.43
C SER A 91 -11.47 -3.02 6.52
N ASN A 92 -12.73 -3.26 6.88
CA ASN A 92 -13.07 -4.40 7.70
C ASN A 92 -12.55 -5.67 7.01
N LEU A 93 -12.05 -6.61 7.82
CA LEU A 93 -11.59 -7.91 7.36
C LEU A 93 -12.70 -8.63 6.60
N GLU A 94 -13.95 -8.55 7.05
CA GLU A 94 -15.09 -9.19 6.38
C GLU A 94 -15.27 -8.69 4.93
N ASP A 95 -15.23 -7.39 4.72
CA ASP A 95 -15.31 -6.80 3.37
C ASP A 95 -14.12 -7.17 2.50
N CYS A 96 -12.92 -7.27 3.10
CA CYS A 96 -11.73 -7.73 2.40
C CYS A 96 -11.86 -9.21 1.99
N LEU A 97 -12.39 -10.06 2.87
CA LEU A 97 -12.64 -11.48 2.59
C LEU A 97 -13.68 -11.64 1.49
N ALA A 98 -14.81 -10.95 1.58
CA ALA A 98 -15.86 -10.98 0.57
C ALA A 98 -15.33 -10.58 -0.82
N ARG A 99 -14.60 -9.46 -0.90
CA ARG A 99 -13.98 -9.01 -2.16
C ARG A 99 -12.89 -9.95 -2.65
N ASN A 100 -12.10 -10.52 -1.76
CA ASN A 100 -11.06 -11.49 -2.14
C ASN A 100 -11.68 -12.80 -2.66
N ALA A 101 -12.83 -13.23 -2.14
CA ALA A 101 -13.56 -14.41 -2.61
C ALA A 101 -14.08 -14.25 -4.04
N LEU A 102 -14.42 -13.02 -4.46
CA LEU A 102 -14.83 -12.70 -5.84
C LEU A 102 -13.66 -12.69 -6.83
N ARG A 103 -12.41 -12.72 -6.36
CA ARG A 103 -11.24 -12.76 -7.26
C ARG A 103 -11.04 -14.16 -7.81
N GLN A 104 -10.39 -14.23 -8.97
CA GLN A 104 -10.09 -15.49 -9.65
C GLN A 104 -8.58 -15.74 -9.78
N GLY A 105 -8.21 -17.01 -9.94
CA GLY A 105 -6.83 -17.43 -10.13
C GLY A 105 -5.88 -16.93 -9.05
N ARG A 106 -4.72 -16.41 -9.47
CA ARG A 106 -3.65 -15.94 -8.56
C ARG A 106 -4.01 -14.65 -7.80
N ALA A 107 -5.05 -13.93 -8.21
CA ALA A 107 -5.50 -12.73 -7.51
C ALA A 107 -6.31 -13.06 -6.24
N ARG A 108 -6.87 -14.27 -6.15
CA ARG A 108 -7.54 -14.78 -4.95
C ARG A 108 -6.49 -15.37 -4.00
N VAL A 109 -6.35 -14.74 -2.85
CA VAL A 109 -5.38 -15.16 -1.83
C VAL A 109 -6.07 -16.14 -0.86
N PRO A 110 -5.38 -17.18 -0.36
CA PRO A 110 -5.93 -18.03 0.70
C PRO A 110 -6.33 -17.20 1.93
N GLU A 111 -7.49 -17.52 2.51
CA GLU A 111 -8.02 -16.81 3.69
C GLU A 111 -7.03 -16.79 4.86
N VAL A 112 -6.32 -17.89 5.11
CA VAL A 112 -5.29 -17.99 6.15
C VAL A 112 -4.19 -16.94 5.98
N ALA A 113 -3.78 -16.65 4.74
CA ALA A 113 -2.76 -15.64 4.45
C ALA A 113 -3.30 -14.22 4.63
N LEU A 114 -4.59 -13.99 4.32
CA LEU A 114 -5.24 -12.71 4.60
C LEU A 114 -5.32 -12.47 6.12
N ARG A 115 -5.79 -13.45 6.89
CA ARG A 115 -5.85 -13.39 8.36
C ARG A 115 -4.47 -13.21 8.99
N ALA A 116 -3.43 -13.86 8.47
CA ALA A 116 -2.06 -13.63 8.90
C ALA A 116 -1.61 -12.17 8.64
N THR A 117 -1.96 -11.61 7.48
CA THR A 117 -1.66 -10.21 7.14
C THR A 117 -2.38 -9.23 8.08
N VAL A 118 -3.64 -9.51 8.44
CA VAL A 118 -4.41 -8.69 9.41
C VAL A 118 -3.69 -8.60 10.75
N LYS A 119 -3.20 -9.72 11.27
CA LYS A 119 -2.48 -9.76 12.56
C LYS A 119 -1.20 -8.93 12.54
N GLN A 120 -0.60 -8.73 11.37
CA GLN A 120 0.60 -7.91 11.19
C GLN A 120 0.29 -6.46 10.81
N LEU A 121 -0.97 -6.15 10.47
CA LEU A 121 -1.35 -4.84 9.98
C LEU A 121 -1.28 -3.84 11.13
N GLN A 122 -0.27 -2.98 11.05
CA GLN A 122 -0.06 -1.86 11.94
C GLN A 122 -0.42 -0.59 11.19
N ARG A 123 -1.22 0.26 11.85
CA ARG A 123 -1.54 1.59 11.35
C ARG A 123 -0.24 2.40 11.20
N PRO A 124 0.00 3.03 10.03
CA PRO A 124 1.23 3.79 9.81
C PRO A 124 1.26 5.03 10.71
N ARG A 125 2.46 5.50 11.06
CA ARG A 125 2.64 6.71 11.86
C ARG A 125 3.66 7.65 11.24
N LEU A 126 3.53 8.95 11.49
CA LEU A 126 4.41 9.96 10.91
C LEU A 126 5.87 9.76 11.36
N GLU A 127 6.09 9.26 12.58
CA GLU A 127 7.42 9.01 13.15
C GLU A 127 8.19 7.92 12.40
N GLU A 128 7.51 7.07 11.61
CA GLU A 128 8.19 6.13 10.72
C GLU A 128 8.99 6.85 9.64
N GLY A 129 8.63 8.10 9.33
CA GLY A 129 9.29 8.95 8.33
C GLY A 129 8.45 9.31 7.12
N PHE A 130 7.13 9.29 7.26
CA PHE A 130 6.22 9.81 6.24
C PHE A 130 6.14 11.33 6.32
N ASP A 131 6.17 12.00 5.17
CA ASP A 131 5.91 13.45 5.07
C ASP A 131 4.40 13.74 5.17
N SER A 132 3.56 12.82 4.72
CA SER A 132 2.11 12.90 4.87
C SER A 132 1.47 11.52 4.87
N LEU A 133 0.39 11.39 5.64
CA LEU A 133 -0.45 10.22 5.66
C LEU A 133 -1.85 10.58 5.18
N TYR A 134 -2.55 9.59 4.64
CA TYR A 134 -3.92 9.70 4.18
C TYR A 134 -4.70 8.47 4.60
N TYR A 135 -5.97 8.69 4.91
CA TYR A 135 -6.92 7.62 5.19
C TYR A 135 -7.74 7.33 3.93
N VAL A 136 -7.91 6.06 3.59
CA VAL A 136 -8.69 5.65 2.42
C VAL A 136 -9.79 4.70 2.86
N THR A 137 -11.03 5.08 2.55
CA THR A 137 -12.23 4.31 2.81
C THR A 137 -12.95 4.00 1.50
N ILE A 138 -13.83 3.00 1.56
CA ILE A 138 -14.73 2.67 0.46
C ILE A 138 -16.14 2.96 0.94
N ASP A 139 -16.87 3.78 0.19
CA ASP A 139 -18.27 4.08 0.47
C ASP A 139 -19.20 2.92 0.09
N ALA A 140 -20.49 3.04 0.41
CA ALA A 140 -21.48 2.01 0.17
C ALA A 140 -21.66 1.68 -1.33
N GLU A 141 -21.35 2.64 -2.20
CA GLU A 141 -21.42 2.53 -3.65
C GLU A 141 -20.14 1.95 -4.27
N GLY A 142 -19.11 1.68 -3.46
CA GLY A 142 -17.82 1.15 -3.91
C GLY A 142 -16.81 2.21 -4.38
N GLY A 143 -17.14 3.48 -4.20
CA GLY A 143 -16.28 4.64 -4.44
C GLY A 143 -15.16 4.74 -3.41
N LEU A 144 -13.98 5.17 -3.86
CA LEU A 144 -12.81 5.38 -3.00
C LEU A 144 -12.76 6.82 -2.52
N ARG A 145 -12.85 7.01 -1.20
CA ARG A 145 -12.68 8.31 -0.55
C ARG A 145 -11.30 8.39 0.09
N VAL A 146 -10.61 9.51 -0.11
CA VAL A 146 -9.32 9.80 0.52
C VAL A 146 -9.49 11.01 1.41
N GLU A 147 -9.12 10.86 2.67
CA GLU A 147 -9.30 11.85 3.72
C GLU A 147 -7.94 12.19 4.37
N PRO A 148 -7.80 13.39 4.95
CA PRO A 148 -6.64 13.73 5.74
C PRO A 148 -6.41 12.73 6.88
N TRP A 149 -5.14 12.48 7.22
CA TRP A 149 -4.80 11.63 8.36
C TRP A 149 -5.30 12.21 9.68
N LYS A 150 -5.85 11.35 10.52
CA LYS A 150 -6.15 11.62 11.93
C LYS A 150 -5.30 10.68 12.77
N GLU A 151 -4.51 11.18 13.72
CA GLU A 151 -3.65 10.29 14.54
C GLU A 151 -4.45 9.35 15.44
N GLU A 152 -5.64 9.76 15.86
CA GLU A 152 -6.58 8.93 16.60
C GLU A 152 -7.66 8.37 15.66
N PRO A 153 -8.10 7.11 15.81
CA PRO A 153 -9.31 6.63 15.16
C PRO A 153 -10.52 7.40 15.70
N ASP A 154 -11.55 7.62 14.88
CA ASP A 154 -12.85 8.07 15.40
C ASP A 154 -13.46 6.93 16.26
N GLY A 155 -13.42 7.05 17.59
CA GLY A 155 -14.17 6.20 18.54
C GLY A 155 -13.46 4.94 19.07
N PRO A 156 -13.95 4.36 20.20
CA PRO A 156 -13.18 3.42 21.02
C PRO A 156 -13.12 2.01 20.41
N ALA A 157 -12.02 1.33 20.78
CA ALA A 157 -11.62 -0.02 20.41
C ALA A 157 -12.62 -1.13 20.79
#